data_AF-A0A0M8MQ21-F1
#
_entry.id   AF-A0A0M8MQ21-F1
#
_cell.length_a   1.000
_cell.length_b   1.000
_cell.length_c   1.000
_cell.angle_alpha   90.00
_cell.angle_beta   90.00
_cell.angle_gamma   90.00
#
_symmetry.space_group_name_H-M   'P 1'
#
loop_
_entity.id
_entity.type
_entity.pdbx_description
1 polymer ?
#
loop_
_entity_poly.entity_id
_entity_poly.type
_entity_poly.pdbx_seq_one_letter_code
_entity_poly.pdbx_strand_id
1 'polypeptide(L)'
;MNLLRQIPRLFLRRRTLRGFHTQPVTMAKSKNHTNHNQSRKAHRNGIKKPKTNRYPSLRGVDPKFLRNQRYAKHGTEKAVREARAAASA
;
A
#
# COMPACT_ATOMS: atom_id res chain seq x y z
N MET A 1 43.23 -23.02 -19.96
CA MET A 1 43.42 -22.04 -18.87
C MET A 1 42.04 -21.66 -18.36
N ASN A 2 41.44 -22.51 -17.54
CA ASN A 2 41.40 -22.33 -16.07
C ASN A 2 40.95 -20.89 -15.71
N LEU A 3 39.83 -20.62 -15.05
CA LEU A 3 39.16 -21.45 -14.06
C LEU A 3 37.73 -20.92 -13.88
N LEU A 4 36.77 -21.80 -14.13
CA LEU A 4 35.41 -21.73 -13.65
C LEU A 4 35.48 -21.58 -12.11
N ARG A 5 35.19 -20.39 -11.57
CA ARG A 5 35.11 -20.20 -10.12
C ARG A 5 33.86 -20.90 -9.61
N GLN A 6 34.04 -22.17 -9.27
CA GLN A 6 33.18 -22.99 -8.44
C GLN A 6 32.85 -22.24 -7.14
N ILE A 7 31.56 -22.06 -6.90
CA ILE A 7 31.01 -21.76 -5.57
C ILE A 7 31.03 -23.08 -4.80
N PRO A 8 31.77 -23.22 -3.68
CA PRO A 8 31.69 -24.42 -2.87
C PRO A 8 30.36 -24.43 -2.10
N ARG A 9 29.48 -25.35 -2.50
CA ARG A 9 28.35 -25.84 -1.68
C ARG A 9 28.92 -26.51 -0.43
N LEU A 10 29.13 -25.73 0.63
CA LEU A 10 29.51 -26.25 1.93
C LEU A 10 28.34 -26.12 2.91
N PHE A 11 27.90 -27.30 3.34
CA PHE A 11 27.34 -27.57 4.66
C PHE A 11 25.84 -27.33 4.87
N LEU A 12 25.05 -28.22 4.24
CA LEU A 12 23.74 -28.61 4.75
C LEU A 12 23.93 -29.33 6.12
N ARG A 13 24.02 -28.56 7.21
CA ARG A 13 23.95 -29.13 8.56
C ARG A 13 22.51 -29.55 8.83
N ARG A 14 22.21 -30.83 8.58
CA ARG A 14 21.03 -31.53 9.11
C ARG A 14 21.03 -31.36 10.64
N ARG A 15 20.34 -30.34 11.14
CA ARG A 15 20.03 -30.21 12.56
C ARG A 15 18.87 -31.16 12.81
N THR A 16 19.21 -32.34 13.34
CA THR A 16 18.28 -33.33 13.87
C THR A 16 17.16 -32.63 14.64
N LEU A 17 15.92 -32.81 14.19
CA LEU A 17 14.72 -32.42 14.93
C LEU A 17 14.70 -33.26 16.22
N ARG A 18 15.20 -32.70 17.32
CA ARG A 18 14.89 -33.23 18.64
C ARG A 18 13.47 -32.81 18.95
N GLY A 19 12.55 -33.77 18.82
CA GLY A 19 11.16 -33.62 19.19
C GLY A 19 11.02 -33.34 20.68
N PHE A 20 10.62 -32.12 21.01
CA PHE A 20 10.12 -31.80 22.33
C PHE A 20 8.74 -32.43 22.46
N HIS A 21 8.63 -33.54 23.20
CA HIS A 21 7.35 -34.03 23.68
C HIS A 21 6.83 -33.04 24.73
N THR A 22 5.89 -32.19 24.34
CA THR A 22 5.16 -31.33 25.27
C THR A 22 3.99 -32.12 25.83
N GLN A 23 4.00 -32.38 27.15
CA GLN A 23 2.86 -32.96 27.86
C GLN A 23 1.62 -32.06 27.66
N PRO A 24 0.41 -32.61 27.48
CA PRO A 24 -0.81 -31.81 27.45
C PRO A 24 -1.10 -31.31 28.86
N VAL A 25 -0.53 -30.17 29.22
CA VAL A 25 -1.02 -29.42 30.38
C VAL A 25 -2.50 -29.10 30.11
N THR A 26 -3.37 -29.51 31.03
CA THR A 26 -4.79 -29.16 30.96
C THR A 26 -4.88 -27.64 30.93
N MET A 27 -5.34 -27.11 29.80
CA MET A 27 -5.41 -25.69 29.56
C MET A 27 -6.40 -25.07 30.56
N ALA A 28 -5.89 -24.56 31.69
CA ALA A 28 -6.68 -23.72 32.57
C ALA A 28 -7.23 -22.54 31.76
N LYS A 29 -8.52 -22.23 31.92
CA LYS A 29 -9.23 -21.26 31.08
C LYS A 29 -8.43 -19.94 30.99
N SER A 30 -8.02 -19.59 29.79
CA SER A 30 -7.31 -18.33 29.52
C SER A 30 -8.28 -17.19 29.25
N LYS A 31 -7.79 -15.95 29.29
CA LYS A 31 -8.62 -14.76 28.99
C LYS A 31 -8.89 -14.69 27.48
N ASN A 32 -10.17 -14.72 27.10
CA ASN A 32 -10.59 -14.75 25.69
C ASN A 32 -10.47 -13.41 24.95
N HIS A 33 -10.43 -12.25 25.63
CA HIS A 33 -10.41 -10.93 24.99
C HIS A 33 -9.71 -9.86 25.85
N THR A 34 -8.93 -8.97 25.22
CA THR A 34 -8.33 -7.79 25.86
C THR A 34 -8.09 -6.64 24.87
N ASN A 35 -8.41 -5.41 25.28
CA ASN A 35 -8.11 -4.18 24.55
C ASN A 35 -6.98 -3.36 25.24
N HIS A 36 -6.31 -3.90 26.26
CA HIS A 36 -5.47 -3.14 27.17
C HIS A 36 -4.28 -2.40 26.51
N ASN A 37 -3.67 -2.98 25.47
CA ASN A 37 -2.48 -2.41 24.82
C ASN A 37 -2.73 -1.92 23.38
N GLN A 38 -3.98 -1.90 22.90
CA GLN A 38 -4.25 -1.52 21.51
C GLN A 38 -4.05 -0.02 21.31
N SER A 39 -4.60 0.80 22.21
CA SER A 39 -4.45 2.27 22.15
C SER A 39 -2.98 2.69 22.21
N ARG A 40 -2.18 2.10 23.12
CA ARG A 40 -0.75 2.41 23.23
C ARG A 40 0.03 2.04 21.96
N LYS A 41 -0.31 0.92 21.29
CA LYS A 41 0.27 0.55 19.99
C LYS A 41 -0.12 1.51 18.89
N ALA A 42 -1.40 1.91 18.81
CA ALA A 42 -1.88 2.85 17.81
C ALA A 42 -1.23 4.22 17.95
N HIS A 43 -1.06 4.70 19.19
CA HIS A 43 -0.44 6.00 19.46
C HIS A 43 1.09 6.01 19.36
N ARG A 44 1.78 4.85 19.45
CA ARG A 44 3.24 4.76 19.23
C ARG A 44 3.67 5.30 17.86
N ASN A 45 2.91 5.01 16.81
CA ASN A 45 3.14 5.53 15.45
C ASN A 45 2.27 6.77 15.14
N GLY A 46 1.40 7.15 16.08
CA GLY A 46 0.40 8.22 15.94
C GLY A 46 -0.77 7.84 15.04
N ILE A 47 -1.98 8.23 15.43
CA ILE A 47 -3.19 8.09 14.60
C ILE A 47 -3.19 9.25 13.59
N LYS A 48 -2.75 8.98 12.37
CA LYS A 48 -2.69 9.99 11.30
C LYS A 48 -4.04 10.08 10.57
N LYS A 49 -4.50 11.32 10.33
CA LYS A 49 -5.66 11.59 9.49
C LYS A 49 -5.32 11.30 8.02
N PRO A 50 -6.28 10.90 7.17
CA PRO A 50 -6.04 10.78 5.74
C PRO A 50 -5.63 12.15 5.18
N LYS A 51 -4.70 12.14 4.20
CA LYS A 51 -4.24 13.36 3.57
C LYS A 51 -5.35 13.96 2.70
N THR A 52 -5.68 15.23 2.95
CA THR A 52 -6.60 16.00 2.10
C THR A 52 -5.81 16.68 0.99
N ASN A 53 -6.18 16.41 -0.26
CA ASN A 53 -5.64 17.12 -1.42
C ASN A 53 -6.63 18.20 -1.88
N ARG A 54 -6.14 19.29 -2.49
CA ARG A 54 -7.00 20.38 -3.02
C ARG A 54 -8.02 19.87 -4.05
N TYR A 55 -7.64 18.89 -4.86
CA TYR A 55 -8.50 18.28 -5.87
C TYR A 55 -8.60 16.77 -5.63
N PRO A 56 -9.78 16.23 -5.25
CA PRO A 56 -10.00 14.80 -5.11
C PRO A 56 -10.23 14.13 -6.48
N SER A 57 -10.14 12.80 -6.52
CA SER A 57 -10.47 12.03 -7.73
C SER A 57 -11.98 12.02 -8.00
N LEU A 58 -12.38 12.11 -9.27
CA LEU A 58 -13.79 12.02 -9.70
C LEU A 58 -14.30 10.58 -9.86
N ARG A 59 -13.64 9.59 -9.23
CA ARG A 59 -14.04 8.17 -9.33
C ARG A 59 -15.36 7.94 -8.60
N GLY A 60 -16.35 7.41 -9.29
CA GLY A 60 -17.70 7.17 -8.75
C GLY A 60 -18.70 8.30 -8.99
N VAL A 61 -18.30 9.37 -9.69
CA VAL A 61 -19.22 10.40 -10.18
C VAL A 61 -19.98 9.89 -11.41
N ASP A 62 -21.21 10.37 -11.62
CA ASP A 62 -22.07 9.99 -12.74
C ASP A 62 -21.32 10.00 -14.10
N PRO A 63 -21.28 8.86 -14.82
CA PRO A 63 -20.60 8.76 -16.11
C PRO A 63 -21.13 9.76 -17.16
N LYS A 64 -22.43 10.11 -17.14
CA LYS A 64 -23.01 11.06 -18.10
C LYS A 64 -22.47 12.47 -17.85
N PHE A 65 -22.45 12.91 -16.59
CA PHE A 65 -21.81 14.16 -16.19
C PHE A 65 -20.32 14.20 -16.55
N LEU A 66 -19.57 13.13 -16.30
CA LEU A 66 -18.14 13.07 -16.62
C LEU A 66 -17.85 13.16 -18.12
N ARG A 67 -18.65 12.49 -18.97
CA ARG A 67 -18.55 12.62 -20.42
C ARG A 67 -18.76 14.06 -20.87
N ASN A 68 -19.79 14.73 -20.36
CA ASN A 68 -20.05 16.12 -20.68
C ASN A 68 -18.92 17.05 -20.22
N GLN A 69 -18.47 16.91 -18.97
CA GLN A 69 -17.37 17.71 -18.42
C GLN A 69 -16.08 17.56 -19.25
N ARG A 70 -15.79 16.34 -19.73
CA ARG A 70 -14.63 16.08 -20.59
C ARG A 70 -14.72 16.85 -21.91
N TYR A 71 -15.88 16.84 -22.58
CA TYR A 71 -16.06 17.58 -23.83
C TYR A 71 -16.01 19.09 -23.62
N ALA A 72 -16.62 19.60 -22.55
CA ALA A 72 -16.57 21.02 -22.21
C ALA A 72 -15.13 21.52 -22.00
N LYS A 73 -14.32 20.79 -21.21
CA LYS A 73 -12.90 21.12 -20.97
C LYS A 73 -12.08 21.10 -22.26
N HIS A 74 -12.30 20.12 -23.13
CA HIS A 74 -11.61 20.05 -24.42
C HIS A 74 -11.94 21.26 -25.32
N GLY A 75 -13.21 21.69 -25.34
CA GLY A 75 -13.62 22.88 -26.07
C GLY A 75 -12.97 24.17 -25.55
N THR A 76 -12.94 24.36 -24.22
CA THR A 76 -12.29 25.54 -23.64
C THR A 76 -10.78 25.55 -23.85
N GLU A 77 -10.11 24.40 -23.75
CA GLU A 77 -8.68 24.27 -24.03
C GLU A 77 -8.32 24.68 -25.46
N LYS A 78 -9.15 24.32 -26.45
CA LYS A 78 -8.96 24.74 -27.85
C LYS A 78 -9.09 26.25 -28.01
N ALA A 79 -10.17 26.84 -27.50
CA ALA A 79 -10.42 28.27 -27.59
C ALA A 79 -9.32 29.10 -26.87
N VAL A 80 -8.88 28.65 -25.69
CA VAL A 80 -7.78 29.29 -24.95
C VAL A 80 -6.46 29.18 -25.72
N ARG A 81 -6.19 28.06 -26.39
CA ARG A 81 -4.98 27.89 -27.20
C ARG A 81 -4.97 28.85 -28.39
N GLU A 82 -6.09 28.97 -29.10
CA GLU A 82 -6.25 29.90 -30.23
C GLU A 82 -6.10 31.36 -29.78
N ALA A 83 -6.75 31.74 -28.67
CA ALA A 83 -6.61 33.07 -28.09
C ALA A 83 -5.16 33.39 -27.67
N ARG A 84 -4.45 32.43 -27.09
CA ARG A 84 -3.03 32.58 -26.73
C ARG A 84 -2.12 32.68 -27.96
N ALA A 85 -2.39 31.90 -29.01
CA ALA A 85 -1.66 31.98 -30.26
C ALA A 85 -1.86 33.35 -30.93
N ALA A 86 -3.10 33.85 -30.98
CA ALA A 86 -3.42 35.17 -31.51
C ALA A 86 -2.83 36.33 -30.68
N ALA A 87 -2.69 36.16 -29.36
CA ALA A 87 -2.07 37.16 -28.48
C ALA A 87 -0.53 37.14 -28.50
N SER A 88 0.09 36.11 -29.07
CA SER A 88 1.55 35.97 -29.18
C SER A 88 2.09 36.21 -30.59
N ALA A 89 1.19 36.33 -31.57
CA ALA A 89 1.47 36.84 -32.91
C ALA A 89 1.31 38.36 -32.94
#